data_AF-A0A3C0KZB7-F1
#
_entry.id   AF-A0A3C0KZB7-F1
#
_cell.length_a   1.000
_cell.length_b   1.000
_cell.length_c   1.000
_cell.angle_alpha   90.00
_cell.angle_beta   90.00
_cell.angle_gamma   90.00
#
_symmetry.space_group_name_H-M   'P 1'
#
loop_
_entity.id
_entity.type
_entity.pdbx_description
1 polymer ?
#
loop_
_entity_poly.entity_id
_entity_poly.type
_entity_poly.pdbx_seq_one_letter_code
_entity_poly.pdbx_strand_id
1 'polypeptide(L)'
;MGLAGLLVTGWGTVSAEEQEQRMCTKAMVEAVARQEIEYLRRSYAVATDQIGLNDEASVTAGRETYRRIFTPDVAFSVTGPGTQPLSAIGPDGWVDV
;
A
#
# COMPACT_ATOMS: atom_id res chain seq x y z
N MET A 1 -17.97 -54.55 35.74
CA MET A 1 -18.51 -53.18 35.77
C MET A 1 -17.41 -52.24 36.22
N GLY A 2 -17.17 -51.17 35.47
CA GLY A 2 -16.12 -50.19 35.76
C GLY A 2 -15.82 -49.31 34.55
N LEU A 3 -16.84 -48.62 34.05
CA LEU A 3 -16.74 -47.58 33.03
C LEU A 3 -16.20 -46.29 33.69
N ALA A 4 -15.06 -45.81 33.21
CA ALA A 4 -14.66 -44.41 33.23
C ALA A 4 -13.57 -44.29 32.15
N GLY A 5 -13.91 -43.99 30.90
CA GLY A 5 -14.43 -42.69 30.50
C GLY A 5 -13.26 -41.81 30.06
N LEU A 6 -12.50 -42.27 29.06
CA LEU A 6 -11.41 -41.51 28.44
C LEU A 6 -12.04 -40.43 27.54
N LEU A 7 -12.27 -39.25 28.09
CA LEU A 7 -12.73 -38.08 27.33
C LEU A 7 -11.51 -37.35 26.74
N VAL A 8 -11.06 -37.83 25.57
CA VAL A 8 -10.31 -37.00 24.62
C VAL A 8 -11.35 -36.22 23.81
N THR A 9 -11.50 -34.95 24.12
CA THR A 9 -12.10 -33.97 23.19
C THR A 9 -11.15 -32.79 23.12
N GLY A 10 -10.55 -32.62 21.94
CA GLY A 10 -9.45 -31.70 21.68
C GLY A 10 -9.83 -30.24 21.88
N TRP A 11 -9.06 -29.56 22.72
CA TRP A 11 -8.71 -28.16 22.52
C TRP A 11 -7.26 -28.15 22.05
N GLY A 12 -7.08 -27.88 20.75
CA GLY A 12 -5.76 -27.72 20.15
C GLY A 12 -5.08 -26.51 20.75
N THR A 13 -4.15 -26.75 21.67
CA THR A 13 -3.11 -25.76 21.99
C THR A 13 -2.29 -25.57 20.71
N VAL A 14 -2.49 -24.45 20.01
CA VAL A 14 -1.54 -24.01 18.99
C VAL A 14 -0.16 -24.02 19.66
N SER A 15 0.79 -24.74 19.09
CA SER A 15 2.11 -24.89 19.71
C SER A 15 2.79 -23.52 19.77
N ALA A 16 3.61 -23.27 20.80
CA ALA A 16 4.42 -22.06 20.90
C ALA A 16 5.28 -21.86 19.64
N GLU A 17 5.75 -22.94 19.02
CA GLU A 17 6.51 -22.95 17.76
C GLU A 17 5.66 -22.44 16.58
N GLU A 18 4.38 -22.81 16.50
CA GLU A 18 3.48 -22.34 15.44
C GLU A 18 3.14 -20.86 15.62
N GLN A 19 3.05 -20.39 16.87
CA GLN A 19 2.85 -18.97 17.18
C GLN A 19 4.09 -18.14 16.85
N GLU A 20 5.28 -18.62 17.21
CA GLU A 20 6.55 -17.98 16.86
C GLU A 20 6.73 -17.90 15.35
N GLN A 21 6.51 -19.01 14.63
CA GLN A 21 6.61 -19.04 13.17
C GLN A 21 5.64 -18.07 12.49
N ARG A 22 4.40 -17.96 12.98
CA ARG A 22 3.42 -16.96 12.50
C ARG A 22 3.87 -15.53 12.77
N MET A 23 4.43 -15.25 13.94
CA MET A 23 4.93 -13.93 14.29
C MET A 23 6.15 -13.54 13.45
N CYS A 24 7.10 -14.45 13.24
CA CYS A 24 8.24 -14.24 12.34
C CYS A 24 7.78 -13.98 10.90
N THR A 25 6.82 -14.77 10.40
CA THR A 25 6.24 -14.58 9.06
C THR A 25 5.56 -13.23 8.93
N LYS A 26 4.75 -12.84 9.92
CA LYS A 26 4.08 -11.54 9.95
C LYS A 26 5.09 -10.39 9.95
N ALA A 27 6.10 -10.45 10.81
CA ALA A 27 7.13 -9.41 10.90
C ALA A 27 7.87 -9.24 9.56
N MET A 28 8.17 -10.34 8.86
CA MET A 28 8.77 -10.31 7.53
C MET A 28 7.85 -9.67 6.49
N VAL A 29 6.57 -10.09 6.42
CA VAL A 29 5.59 -9.52 5.49
C VAL A 29 5.44 -8.01 5.72
N GLU A 30 5.35 -7.58 6.98
CA GLU A 30 5.25 -6.15 7.28
C GLU A 30 6.52 -5.38 6.92
N ALA A 31 7.71 -5.98 7.09
CA ALA A 31 8.97 -5.34 6.69
C ALA A 31 9.04 -5.14 5.17
N VAL A 32 8.63 -6.15 4.39
CA VAL A 32 8.55 -6.05 2.92
C VAL A 32 7.53 -4.99 2.52
N ALA A 33 6.33 -5.00 3.08
CA ALA A 33 5.30 -4.00 2.79
C ALA A 33 5.78 -2.56 3.11
N ARG A 34 6.50 -2.36 4.22
CA ARG A 34 7.10 -1.07 4.56
C ARG A 34 8.10 -0.61 3.50
N GLN A 35 8.93 -1.51 2.99
CA GLN A 35 9.89 -1.22 1.94
C GLN A 35 9.20 -0.87 0.60
N GLU A 36 8.15 -1.61 0.23
CA GLU A 36 7.36 -1.35 -0.98
C GLU A 36 6.67 0.02 -0.93
N ILE A 37 6.06 0.37 0.21
CA ILE A 37 5.46 1.70 0.43
C ILE A 37 6.52 2.79 0.25
N GLU A 38 7.72 2.60 0.80
CA GLU A 38 8.80 3.57 0.66
C GLU A 38 9.24 3.75 -0.81
N TYR A 39 9.31 2.66 -1.59
CA TYR A 39 9.58 2.77 -3.03
C TYR A 39 8.48 3.50 -3.81
N LEU A 40 7.21 3.27 -3.46
CA LEU A 40 6.08 4.00 -4.04
C LEU A 40 6.16 5.49 -3.72
N ARG A 41 6.48 5.86 -2.46
CA ARG A 41 6.63 7.26 -2.05
C ARG A 41 7.76 7.99 -2.76
N ARG A 42 8.90 7.33 -2.97
CA ARG A 42 10.01 7.90 -3.75
C ARG A 42 9.66 8.08 -5.22
N SER A 43 8.98 7.11 -5.80
CA SER A 43 8.50 7.19 -7.19
C SER A 43 7.49 8.32 -7.37
N TYR A 44 6.58 8.47 -6.41
CA TYR A 44 5.65 9.60 -6.34
C TYR A 44 6.40 10.94 -6.33
N ALA A 45 7.36 11.12 -5.40
CA ALA A 45 8.10 12.37 -5.28
C ALA A 45 8.82 12.75 -6.60
N VAL A 46 9.53 11.79 -7.21
CA VAL A 46 10.20 12.01 -8.50
C VAL A 46 9.21 12.42 -9.59
N ALA A 47 8.07 11.75 -9.70
CA ALA A 47 7.07 12.06 -10.71
C ALA A 47 6.41 13.41 -10.47
N THR A 48 6.10 13.77 -9.22
CA THR A 48 5.58 15.09 -8.86
C THR A 48 6.58 16.20 -9.24
N ASP A 49 7.86 16.02 -8.92
CA ASP A 49 8.91 16.98 -9.27
C ASP A 49 9.03 17.13 -10.79
N GLN A 50 9.00 16.01 -11.54
CA GLN A 50 9.01 16.01 -13.02
C GLN A 50 7.82 16.76 -13.61
N ILE A 51 6.60 16.53 -13.11
CA ILE A 51 5.40 17.24 -13.55
C ILE A 51 5.53 18.74 -13.26
N GLY A 52 6.08 19.10 -12.09
CA GLY A 52 6.29 20.48 -11.68
C GLY A 52 7.27 21.27 -12.56
N LEU A 53 8.16 20.61 -13.32
CA LEU A 53 9.06 21.27 -14.28
C LEU A 53 8.31 21.85 -15.49
N ASN A 54 7.11 21.33 -15.79
CA ASN A 54 6.18 21.84 -16.80
C ASN A 54 6.74 21.92 -18.24
N ASP A 55 7.76 21.13 -18.56
CA ASP A 55 8.16 20.85 -19.95
C ASP A 55 7.58 19.51 -20.43
N GLU A 56 7.38 19.37 -21.74
CA GLU A 56 6.71 18.22 -22.34
C GLU A 56 7.38 16.88 -22.01
N ALA A 57 8.72 16.84 -22.00
CA ALA A 57 9.46 15.61 -21.75
C ALA A 57 9.34 15.18 -20.28
N SER A 58 9.50 16.12 -19.35
CA SER A 58 9.36 15.85 -17.91
C SER A 58 7.93 15.47 -17.54
N VAL A 59 6.92 16.17 -18.07
CA VAL A 59 5.50 15.83 -17.84
C VAL A 59 5.19 14.42 -18.37
N THR A 60 5.69 14.07 -19.54
CA THR A 60 5.51 12.72 -20.10
C THR A 60 6.11 11.63 -19.20
N ALA A 61 7.34 11.85 -18.70
CA ALA A 61 8.00 10.92 -17.79
C ALA A 61 7.26 10.80 -16.43
N GLY A 62 6.75 11.92 -15.92
CA GLY A 62 5.93 11.96 -14.70
C GLY A 62 4.63 11.18 -14.86
N ARG A 63 3.91 11.37 -15.98
CA ARG A 63 2.67 10.62 -16.30
C ARG A 63 2.91 9.12 -16.39
N GLU A 64 3.99 8.69 -17.04
CA GLU A 64 4.36 7.28 -17.09
C GLU A 64 4.58 6.68 -15.71
N THR A 65 5.20 7.44 -14.81
CA THR A 65 5.42 6.98 -13.43
C THR A 65 4.12 6.95 -12.63
N TYR A 66 3.27 7.97 -12.73
CA TYR A 66 1.94 7.97 -12.09
C TYR A 66 1.07 6.81 -12.56
N ARG A 67 1.03 6.51 -13.87
CA ARG A 67 0.30 5.35 -14.41
C ARG A 67 0.80 4.00 -13.88
N ARG A 68 2.07 3.93 -13.47
CA ARG A 68 2.68 2.72 -12.91
C ARG A 68 2.35 2.52 -11.44
N ILE A 69 2.30 3.60 -10.65
CA ILE A 69 2.20 3.52 -9.18
C ILE A 69 0.76 3.69 -8.66
N PHE A 70 -0.15 4.19 -9.49
CA PHE A 70 -1.56 4.34 -9.14
C PHE A 70 -2.46 3.44 -10.00
N THR A 71 -3.58 3.01 -9.42
CA THR A 71 -4.62 2.34 -10.20
C THR A 71 -5.34 3.34 -11.11
N PRO A 72 -5.89 2.92 -12.26
CA PRO A 72 -6.57 3.84 -13.18
C PRO A 72 -7.77 4.57 -12.59
N ASP A 73 -8.35 4.04 -11.52
CA ASP A 73 -9.55 4.52 -10.83
C ASP A 73 -9.24 5.25 -9.50
N VAL A 74 -7.96 5.51 -9.20
CA VAL A 74 -7.59 6.24 -7.99
C VAL A 74 -8.30 7.60 -7.92
N ALA A 75 -8.78 7.98 -6.75
CA ALA A 75 -9.33 9.30 -6.52
C ALA A 75 -8.28 10.20 -5.87
N PHE A 76 -7.93 11.31 -6.52
CA PHE A 76 -7.07 12.34 -5.96
C PHE A 76 -7.89 13.49 -5.41
N SER A 77 -7.44 14.06 -4.30
CA SER A 77 -7.97 15.32 -3.78
C SER A 77 -6.91 16.10 -3.03
N VAL A 78 -6.89 17.42 -3.23
CA VAL A 78 -6.10 18.36 -2.45
C VAL A 78 -7.00 19.46 -1.92
N THR A 79 -6.90 19.71 -0.62
CA THR A 79 -7.62 20.78 0.06
C THR A 79 -6.64 21.59 0.90
N GLY A 80 -6.92 22.88 1.08
CA GLY A 80 -6.05 23.75 1.87
C GLY A 80 -6.69 25.13 2.10
N PRO A 81 -6.30 25.85 3.16
CA PRO A 81 -6.76 27.22 3.39
C PRO A 81 -6.50 28.10 2.16
N GLY A 82 -7.53 28.82 1.69
CA GLY A 82 -7.41 29.73 0.55
C GLY A 82 -7.25 29.06 -0.82
N THR A 83 -7.38 27.74 -0.91
CA THR A 83 -7.31 27.00 -2.18
C THR A 83 -8.69 26.45 -2.54
N GLN A 84 -9.14 26.61 -3.79
CA GLN A 84 -10.31 25.87 -4.24
C GLN A 84 -9.97 24.37 -4.23
N PRO A 85 -10.83 23.51 -3.65
CA PRO A 85 -10.59 22.06 -3.66
C PRO A 85 -10.37 21.55 -5.08
N LEU A 86 -9.29 20.77 -5.23
CA LEU A 86 -8.93 20.11 -6.47
C LEU A 86 -9.23 18.62 -6.34
N SER A 87 -9.82 18.03 -7.36
CA SER A 87 -10.06 16.58 -7.41
C SER A 87 -10.00 16.05 -8.84
N ALA A 88 -9.56 14.80 -8.98
CA ALA A 88 -9.55 14.08 -10.24
C ALA A 88 -9.65 12.57 -10.02
N ILE A 89 -10.06 11.86 -11.08
CA ILE A 89 -10.02 10.40 -11.13
C ILE A 89 -8.92 9.98 -12.09
N GLY A 90 -8.10 9.03 -11.63
CA GLY A 90 -7.03 8.44 -12.38
C GLY A 90 -5.76 9.29 -12.46
N PRO A 91 -4.61 8.64 -12.76
CA PRO A 91 -3.30 9.29 -12.80
C PRO A 91 -3.22 10.38 -13.86
N ASP A 92 -3.81 10.18 -15.04
CA ASP A 92 -3.75 11.17 -16.12
C ASP A 92 -4.60 12.40 -15.80
N GLY A 93 -5.83 12.17 -15.29
CA GLY A 93 -6.74 13.25 -14.92
C GLY A 93 -6.15 14.16 -13.84
N TRP A 94 -5.35 13.62 -12.91
CA TRP A 94 -4.69 14.41 -11.86
C TRP A 94 -3.58 15.33 -12.39
N VAL A 95 -2.88 14.94 -13.46
CA VAL A 95 -1.83 15.79 -14.07
C VAL A 95 -2.43 16.96 -14.86
N ASP A 96 -3.71 16.87 -15.22
CA ASP A 96 -4.45 17.89 -15.97
C ASP A 96 -5.19 18.92 -15.08
N VAL A 97 -5.11 18.78 -13.76
CA VAL A 97 -5.75 19.67 -12.76
C VAL A 97 -4.92 20.94 -12.55
#